data_AF-A0A1V4Z9G6-F1
#
_entry.id   AF-A0A1V4Z9G6-F1
#
_cell.length_a   1.000
_cell.length_b   1.000
_cell.length_c   1.000
_cell.angle_alpha   90.00
_cell.angle_beta   90.00
_cell.angle_gamma   90.00
#
_symmetry.space_group_name_H-M   'P 1'
#
loop_
_entity.id
_entity.type
_entity.pdbx_description
1 polymer ?
#
loop_
_entity_poly.entity_id
_entity_poly.type
_entity_poly.pdbx_seq_one_letter_code
_entity_poly.pdbx_strand_id
1 'polypeptide(L)'
;MPQVIAGFEPLEVLLGLYMLVKQIVEGRAEVENAYPRAVKSGGNPKALRMMAEVFEPCDIVWRGFPSIPGSGLKLKPQFEKYDALKKFNVKLVDRKVTTGCLCNQLLRGIKEPTDCRLFGKACTPLKPVGACMVSSEGACRIWYTYGKAHKIVSTGQEGHKGH
;
A
#
# COMPACT_ATOMS: atom_id res chain seq x y z
N MET A 1 15.29 -10.72 2.96
CA MET A 1 14.29 -10.70 1.88
C MET A 1 14.84 -9.81 0.77
N PRO A 2 14.92 -10.30 -0.49
CA PRO A 2 15.38 -9.50 -1.61
C PRO A 2 14.47 -8.29 -1.83
N GLN A 3 15.06 -7.14 -2.11
CA GLN A 3 14.35 -5.87 -2.31
C GLN A 3 14.99 -5.10 -3.46
N VAL A 4 14.15 -4.46 -4.28
CA VAL A 4 14.62 -3.57 -5.35
C VAL A 4 13.80 -2.29 -5.31
N ILE A 5 14.49 -1.16 -5.15
CA ILE A 5 13.89 0.17 -5.26
C ILE A 5 13.67 0.46 -6.74
N ALA A 6 12.43 0.64 -7.16
CA ALA A 6 12.05 0.89 -8.56
C ALA A 6 11.36 2.25 -8.72
N GLY A 7 11.37 2.76 -9.96
CA GLY A 7 10.58 3.93 -10.34
C GLY A 7 9.14 3.57 -10.70
N PHE A 8 8.45 4.49 -11.36
CA PHE A 8 7.02 4.37 -11.66
C PHE A 8 6.72 4.21 -13.16
N GLU A 9 7.73 4.37 -14.02
CA GLU A 9 7.57 4.08 -15.45
C GLU A 9 7.47 2.57 -15.68
N PRO A 10 6.69 2.08 -16.68
CA PRO A 10 6.50 0.65 -16.89
C PRO A 10 7.81 -0.15 -17.03
N LEU A 11 8.81 0.40 -17.72
CA LEU A 11 10.13 -0.24 -17.87
C LEU A 11 10.92 -0.29 -16.55
N GLU A 12 10.76 0.70 -15.67
CA GLU A 12 11.41 0.74 -14.37
C GLU A 12 10.80 -0.33 -13.43
N VAL A 13 9.48 -0.54 -13.50
CA VAL A 13 8.81 -1.64 -12.78
C VAL A 13 9.29 -3.00 -13.29
N LEU A 14 9.38 -3.19 -14.62
CA LEU A 14 9.88 -4.44 -15.22
C LEU A 14 11.33 -4.72 -14.83
N LEU A 15 12.19 -3.70 -14.83
CA LEU A 15 13.58 -3.84 -14.38
C LEU A 15 13.65 -4.24 -12.90
N GLY A 16 12.83 -3.63 -12.04
CA GLY A 16 12.74 -4.00 -10.62
C GLY A 16 12.35 -5.47 -10.42
N LEU A 17 11.33 -5.94 -11.16
CA LEU A 17 10.90 -7.35 -11.15
C LEU A 17 12.00 -8.30 -11.64
N TYR A 18 12.68 -7.96 -12.74
CA TYR A 18 13.80 -8.75 -13.26
C TYR A 18 14.91 -8.90 -12.21
N MET A 19 15.32 -7.80 -11.58
CA MET A 19 16.37 -7.82 -10.54
C MET A 19 15.94 -8.63 -9.31
N LEU A 20 14.68 -8.51 -8.87
CA LEU A 20 14.13 -9.32 -7.78
C LEU A 20 14.17 -10.82 -8.10
N VAL A 21 13.69 -11.22 -9.29
CA VAL A 21 13.72 -12.63 -9.72
C VAL A 21 15.14 -13.14 -9.83
N LYS A 22 16.07 -12.33 -10.37
CA LYS A 22 17.48 -12.66 -10.46
C LYS A 22 18.08 -12.95 -9.09
N GLN A 23 17.84 -12.09 -8.08
CA GLN A 23 18.31 -12.35 -6.71
C GLN A 23 17.78 -13.66 -6.16
N ILE A 24 16.49 -13.97 -6.37
CA ILE A 24 15.87 -15.22 -5.91
C ILE A 24 16.55 -16.44 -6.54
N VAL A 25 16.77 -16.41 -7.86
CA VAL A 25 17.43 -17.50 -8.60
C VAL A 25 18.88 -17.69 -8.16
N GLU A 26 19.58 -16.59 -7.86
CA GLU A 26 20.96 -16.60 -7.37
C GLU A 26 21.08 -16.91 -5.87
N GLY A 27 19.96 -17.06 -5.15
CA GLY A 27 19.96 -17.26 -3.69
C GLY A 27 20.45 -16.04 -2.89
N ARG A 28 20.41 -14.84 -3.47
CA ARG A 28 20.79 -13.58 -2.82
C ARG A 28 19.58 -12.90 -2.19
N ALA A 29 19.83 -12.07 -1.18
CA ALA A 29 18.80 -11.30 -0.49
C ALA A 29 19.34 -9.92 -0.07
N GLU A 30 19.53 -9.06 -1.06
CA GLU A 30 20.11 -7.72 -0.93
C GLU A 30 19.09 -6.63 -1.25
N VAL A 31 19.44 -5.38 -0.93
CA VAL A 31 18.69 -4.20 -1.36
C VAL A 31 19.42 -3.59 -2.57
N GLU A 32 18.80 -3.67 -3.73
CA GLU A 32 19.32 -3.06 -4.96
C GLU A 32 18.49 -1.83 -5.37
N ASN A 33 19.07 -0.97 -6.21
CA ASN A 33 18.43 0.28 -6.64
C ASN A 33 18.32 0.35 -8.16
N ALA A 34 17.14 0.06 -8.69
CA ALA A 34 16.78 0.25 -10.09
C ALA A 34 16.33 1.69 -10.40
N TYR A 35 16.38 2.60 -9.43
CA TYR A 35 15.93 3.99 -9.56
C TYR A 35 16.99 5.04 -9.13
N PRO A 36 18.25 4.93 -9.60
CA PRO A 36 19.36 5.77 -9.12
C PRO A 36 19.23 7.25 -9.48
N ARG A 37 18.42 7.57 -10.50
CA ARG A 37 18.16 8.97 -10.90
C ARG A 37 17.45 9.79 -9.82
N ALA A 38 16.68 9.13 -8.94
CA ALA A 38 15.89 9.79 -7.91
C ALA A 38 16.28 9.34 -6.49
N VAL A 39 16.71 8.10 -6.31
CA VAL A 39 17.02 7.55 -4.98
C VAL A 39 18.52 7.39 -4.79
N LYS A 40 19.05 8.08 -3.78
CA LYS A 40 20.44 7.99 -3.33
C LYS A 40 20.55 7.07 -2.12
N SER A 41 21.69 6.43 -1.92
CA SER A 41 21.90 5.48 -0.80
C SER A 41 21.61 6.07 0.59
N GLY A 42 21.79 7.39 0.79
CA GLY A 42 21.48 8.09 2.05
C GLY A 42 20.12 8.81 2.06
N GLY A 43 19.29 8.59 1.04
CA GLY A 43 18.01 9.29 0.86
C GLY A 43 18.18 10.81 0.74
N ASN A 44 17.23 11.56 1.32
CA ASN A 44 17.28 13.02 1.41
C ASN A 44 17.66 13.44 2.84
N PRO A 45 18.92 13.86 3.09
CA PRO A 45 19.39 14.15 4.45
C PRO A 45 18.68 15.36 5.07
N LYS A 46 18.20 16.32 4.25
CA LYS A 46 17.43 17.48 4.75
C LYS A 46 16.06 17.04 5.25
N ALA A 47 15.37 16.19 4.48
CA ALA A 47 14.06 15.66 4.86
C ALA A 47 14.15 14.77 6.10
N LEU A 48 15.16 13.89 6.17
CA LEU A 48 15.38 13.02 7.33
C LEU A 48 15.62 13.83 8.62
N ARG A 49 16.44 14.89 8.56
CA ARG A 49 16.65 15.79 9.71
C ARG A 49 15.36 16.47 10.15
N MET A 50 14.58 17.00 9.21
CA MET A 50 13.32 17.68 9.52
C MET A 50 12.29 16.71 10.13
N MET A 51 12.16 15.51 9.57
CA MET A 51 11.31 14.46 10.12
C MET A 51 11.71 14.11 11.57
N ALA A 52 13.01 13.91 11.81
CA ALA A 52 13.54 13.60 13.13
C ALA A 52 13.46 14.78 14.12
N GLU A 53 13.50 16.01 13.64
CA GLU A 53 13.32 17.21 14.46
C GLU A 53 11.88 17.32 14.96
N VAL A 54 10.91 17.12 14.06
CA VAL A 54 9.48 17.42 14.30
C VAL A 54 8.72 16.25 14.91
N PHE A 55 9.02 15.02 14.49
CA PHE A 55 8.24 13.84 14.82
C PHE A 55 9.02 12.83 15.67
N GLU A 56 8.28 12.00 16.40
CA GLU A 56 8.79 10.80 17.05
C GLU A 56 7.91 9.58 16.69
N PRO A 57 8.50 8.37 16.61
CA PRO A 57 7.73 7.16 16.37
C PRO A 57 6.67 6.93 17.45
N CYS A 58 5.52 6.40 17.05
CA CYS A 58 4.50 5.93 17.98
C CYS A 58 3.75 4.73 17.42
N ASP A 59 3.02 4.05 18.31
CA ASP A 59 2.13 2.98 17.92
C ASP A 59 0.87 3.60 17.30
N ILE A 60 0.44 3.04 16.17
CA ILE A 60 -0.80 3.44 15.53
C ILE A 60 -1.47 2.23 14.89
N VAL A 61 -2.80 2.28 14.85
CA VAL A 61 -3.62 1.29 14.14
C VAL A 61 -3.67 1.66 12.67
N TRP A 62 -3.15 0.78 11.83
CA TRP A 62 -3.34 0.87 10.38
C TRP A 62 -4.61 0.14 9.97
N ARG A 63 -5.36 0.70 9.02
CA ARG A 63 -6.61 0.09 8.57
C ARG A 63 -6.35 -1.32 8.02
N GLY A 64 -6.93 -2.32 8.67
CA GLY A 64 -6.80 -3.72 8.27
C GLY A 64 -5.59 -4.45 8.86
N PHE A 65 -4.82 -3.77 9.72
CA PHE A 65 -3.72 -4.35 10.49
C PHE A 65 -3.99 -4.19 11.99
N PRO A 66 -3.39 -5.03 12.84
CA PRO A 66 -3.31 -4.74 14.27
C PRO A 66 -2.51 -3.44 14.50
N SER A 67 -2.45 -2.97 15.75
CA SER A 67 -1.47 -1.94 16.12
C SER A 67 -0.07 -2.45 15.80
N ILE A 68 0.70 -1.67 15.02
CA ILE A 68 2.08 -2.02 14.68
C ILE A 68 3.01 -1.10 15.48
N PRO A 69 3.89 -1.66 16.34
CA PRO A 69 4.77 -0.86 17.17
C PRO A 69 5.65 0.10 16.37
N GLY A 70 5.73 1.37 16.80
CA GLY A 70 6.59 2.39 16.19
C GLY A 70 6.32 2.70 14.71
N SER A 71 5.16 2.31 14.19
CA SER A 71 4.83 2.45 12.76
C SER A 71 4.23 3.82 12.39
N GLY A 72 3.77 4.59 13.38
CA GLY A 72 3.24 5.93 13.21
C GLY A 72 4.26 7.01 13.54
N LEU A 73 3.92 8.25 13.19
CA LEU A 73 4.66 9.45 13.60
C LEU A 73 3.71 10.39 14.31
N LYS A 74 4.10 10.86 15.49
CA LYS A 74 3.40 11.92 16.23
C LYS A 74 4.31 13.13 16.42
N LEU A 75 3.71 14.31 16.60
CA LEU A 75 4.45 15.53 16.89
C LEU A 75 5.16 15.40 18.24
N LYS A 76 6.43 15.81 18.30
CA LYS A 76 7.18 15.89 19.56
C LYS A 76 6.57 16.93 20.51
N PRO A 77 6.84 16.85 21.83
CA PRO A 77 6.32 17.77 22.84
C PRO A 77 6.48 19.26 22.49
N GLN A 78 7.64 19.65 21.97
CA GLN A 78 7.95 21.02 21.55
C GLN A 78 7.08 21.56 20.40
N PHE A 79 6.41 20.68 19.65
CA PHE A 79 5.52 21.01 18.54
C PHE A 79 4.03 20.77 18.85
N GLU A 80 3.67 20.42 20.09
CA GLU A 80 2.29 20.09 20.48
C GLU A 80 1.27 21.20 20.25
N LYS A 81 1.72 22.47 20.21
CA LYS A 81 0.86 23.61 19.85
C LYS A 81 0.25 23.50 18.45
N TYR A 82 0.79 22.64 17.58
CA TYR A 82 0.29 22.34 16.24
C TYR A 82 -0.52 21.03 16.17
N ASP A 83 -0.58 20.24 17.25
CA ASP A 83 -1.39 19.04 17.32
C ASP A 83 -2.87 19.42 17.50
N ALA A 84 -3.70 19.17 16.49
CA ALA A 84 -5.12 19.50 16.53
C ALA A 84 -5.87 18.72 17.63
N LEU A 85 -5.47 17.48 17.94
CA LEU A 85 -6.11 16.69 18.99
C LEU A 85 -5.90 17.36 20.35
N LYS A 86 -4.70 17.88 20.60
CA LYS A 86 -4.37 18.60 21.84
C LYS A 86 -4.97 20.00 21.86
N LYS A 87 -4.77 20.77 20.79
CA LYS A 87 -5.22 22.17 20.68
C LYS A 87 -6.73 22.33 20.84
N PHE A 88 -7.49 21.38 20.30
CA PHE A 88 -8.96 21.42 20.33
C PHE A 88 -9.58 20.40 21.29
N ASN A 89 -8.76 19.72 22.11
CA ASN A 89 -9.20 18.69 23.06
C ASN A 89 -10.13 17.64 22.41
N VAL A 90 -9.78 17.18 21.21
CA VAL A 90 -10.58 16.23 20.44
C VAL A 90 -10.26 14.81 20.88
N LYS A 91 -11.30 14.08 21.30
CA LYS A 91 -11.20 12.64 21.56
C LYS A 91 -11.62 11.87 20.32
N LEU A 92 -10.70 11.08 19.78
CA LEU A 92 -11.01 10.16 18.69
C LEU A 92 -11.86 9.01 19.23
N VAL A 93 -12.93 8.70 18.51
CA VAL A 93 -13.84 7.60 18.82
C VAL A 93 -13.63 6.51 17.77
N ASP A 94 -13.50 5.27 18.21
CA ASP A 94 -13.37 4.15 17.29
C ASP A 94 -14.63 4.03 16.42
N ARG A 95 -14.44 4.10 15.10
CA ARG A 95 -15.52 3.91 14.14
C ARG A 95 -15.67 2.44 13.82
N LYS A 96 -16.93 1.98 13.76
CA LYS A 96 -17.27 0.63 13.30
C LYS A 96 -16.73 0.40 11.89
N VAL A 97 -16.11 -0.76 11.69
CA VAL A 97 -15.65 -1.21 10.37
C VAL A 97 -16.87 -1.47 9.49
N THR A 98 -16.84 -0.97 8.25
CA THR A 98 -17.90 -1.21 7.26
C THR A 98 -18.03 -2.72 6.97
N THR A 99 -19.18 -3.30 7.31
CA THR A 99 -19.45 -4.73 7.10
C THR A 99 -19.50 -5.09 5.61
N GLY A 100 -18.95 -6.25 5.24
CA GLY A 100 -18.96 -6.77 3.87
C GLY A 100 -17.89 -6.19 2.94
N CYS A 101 -17.19 -5.14 3.34
CA CYS A 101 -16.06 -4.61 2.59
C CYS A 101 -14.78 -5.43 2.88
N LEU A 102 -14.03 -5.80 1.83
CA LEU A 102 -12.77 -6.56 1.97
C LEU A 102 -11.50 -5.69 1.98
N CYS A 103 -11.59 -4.35 2.14
CA CYS A 103 -10.43 -3.45 2.08
C CYS A 103 -9.28 -3.89 3.00
N ASN A 104 -9.57 -4.43 4.18
CA ASN A 104 -8.55 -4.94 5.11
C ASN A 104 -7.74 -6.11 4.53
N GLN A 105 -8.35 -6.98 3.72
CA GLN A 105 -7.67 -8.11 3.07
C GLN A 105 -6.92 -7.66 1.81
N LEU A 106 -7.48 -6.70 1.07
CA LEU A 106 -6.82 -6.09 -0.09
C LEU A 106 -5.54 -5.34 0.30
N LEU A 107 -5.59 -4.53 1.38
CA LEU A 107 -4.42 -3.80 1.89
C LEU A 107 -3.29 -4.73 2.36
N ARG A 108 -3.61 -5.98 2.66
CA ARG A 108 -2.64 -7.02 3.04
C ARG A 108 -2.16 -7.87 1.86
N GLY A 109 -2.65 -7.61 0.64
CA GLY A 109 -2.34 -8.42 -0.54
C GLY A 109 -2.91 -9.85 -0.51
N ILE A 110 -3.97 -10.10 0.27
CA ILE A 110 -4.58 -11.45 0.42
C ILE A 110 -5.71 -11.67 -0.60
N LYS A 111 -6.37 -10.59 -1.02
CA LYS A 111 -7.52 -10.59 -1.92
C LYS A 111 -7.38 -9.50 -2.96
N GLU A 112 -7.99 -9.72 -4.11
CA GLU A 112 -8.07 -8.76 -5.20
C GLU A 112 -9.38 -7.96 -5.13
N PRO A 113 -9.46 -6.78 -5.78
CA PRO A 113 -10.72 -6.02 -5.89
C PRO A 113 -11.89 -6.86 -6.41
N THR A 114 -11.65 -7.76 -7.36
CA THR A 114 -12.65 -8.65 -7.97
C THR A 114 -13.18 -9.74 -7.02
N ASP A 115 -12.46 -10.07 -5.94
CA ASP A 115 -12.94 -10.99 -4.90
C ASP A 115 -14.04 -10.36 -4.03
N CYS A 116 -14.12 -9.02 -4.00
CA CYS A 116 -15.07 -8.30 -3.19
C CYS A 116 -16.43 -8.22 -3.86
N ARG A 117 -17.46 -8.85 -3.26
CA ARG A 117 -18.84 -8.85 -3.77
C ARG A 117 -19.45 -7.45 -3.99
N LEU A 118 -18.92 -6.43 -3.28
CA LEU A 118 -19.38 -5.06 -3.41
C LEU A 118 -18.73 -4.31 -4.58
N PHE A 119 -17.56 -4.76 -5.03
CA PHE A 119 -16.74 -4.07 -6.03
C PHE A 119 -17.48 -3.89 -7.36
N GLY A 120 -17.53 -2.64 -7.85
CA GLY A 120 -18.19 -2.28 -9.10
C GLY A 120 -19.72 -2.38 -9.10
N LYS A 121 -20.31 -2.81 -7.98
CA LYS A 121 -21.76 -2.93 -7.75
C LYS A 121 -22.20 -1.87 -6.75
N ALA A 122 -22.29 -2.25 -5.48
CA ALA A 122 -22.65 -1.35 -4.39
C ALA A 122 -21.52 -0.37 -4.02
N CYS A 123 -20.27 -0.72 -4.34
CA CYS A 123 -19.09 0.10 -4.12
C CYS A 123 -18.53 0.56 -5.47
N THR A 124 -18.74 1.83 -5.79
CA THR A 124 -18.28 2.47 -7.03
C THR A 124 -17.57 3.78 -6.70
N PRO A 125 -16.93 4.43 -7.69
CA PRO A 125 -16.36 5.74 -7.49
C PRO A 125 -17.31 6.82 -6.96
N LEU A 126 -18.54 6.81 -7.44
CA LEU A 126 -19.58 7.76 -7.05
C LEU A 126 -20.18 7.40 -5.68
N LYS A 127 -20.26 6.10 -5.36
CA LYS A 127 -20.80 5.58 -4.10
C LYS A 127 -19.78 4.64 -3.44
N PRO A 128 -18.70 5.16 -2.85
CA PRO A 128 -17.66 4.32 -2.28
C PRO A 128 -18.08 3.75 -0.93
N VAL A 129 -17.86 2.45 -0.73
CA VAL A 129 -18.12 1.77 0.55
C VAL A 129 -16.86 1.69 1.43
N GLY A 130 -15.68 1.56 0.82
CA GLY A 130 -14.41 1.42 1.52
C GLY A 130 -13.32 2.36 0.98
N ALA A 131 -12.29 2.62 1.79
CA ALA A 131 -11.23 3.57 1.45
C ALA A 131 -10.47 3.22 0.16
N CYS A 132 -10.30 1.94 -0.15
CA CYS A 132 -9.64 1.52 -1.39
C CYS A 132 -10.41 1.96 -2.66
N MET A 133 -11.69 2.34 -2.55
CA MET A 133 -12.46 2.93 -3.66
C MET A 133 -12.48 4.47 -3.61
N VAL A 134 -12.21 5.08 -2.45
CA VAL A 134 -12.17 6.55 -2.30
C VAL A 134 -10.83 7.10 -2.82
N SER A 135 -9.73 6.50 -2.36
CA SER A 135 -8.36 6.97 -2.65
C SER A 135 -8.03 6.82 -4.14
N SER A 136 -7.33 7.81 -4.71
CA SER A 136 -6.74 7.72 -6.04
C SER A 136 -5.70 6.61 -6.17
N GLU A 137 -5.01 6.31 -5.07
CA GLU A 137 -4.01 5.23 -4.96
C GLU A 137 -4.64 3.88 -4.53
N GLY A 138 -5.95 3.87 -4.29
CA GLY A 138 -6.63 2.67 -3.81
C GLY A 138 -6.73 1.60 -4.89
N ALA A 139 -6.36 0.35 -4.56
CA ALA A 139 -6.44 -0.78 -5.49
C ALA A 139 -7.81 -0.94 -6.14
N CYS A 140 -8.92 -0.77 -5.39
CA CYS A 140 -10.26 -0.81 -5.98
C CYS A 140 -10.50 0.34 -6.95
N ARG A 141 -10.10 1.57 -6.62
CA ARG A 141 -10.24 2.72 -7.53
C ARG A 141 -9.49 2.45 -8.84
N ILE A 142 -8.22 2.05 -8.74
CA ILE A 142 -7.36 1.78 -9.90
C ILE A 142 -7.97 0.65 -10.74
N TRP A 143 -8.37 -0.47 -10.12
CA TRP A 143 -8.98 -1.59 -10.84
C TRP A 143 -10.33 -1.25 -11.47
N TYR A 144 -11.15 -0.42 -10.83
CA TYR A 144 -12.42 0.02 -11.41
C TYR A 144 -12.20 0.87 -12.67
N THR A 145 -11.20 1.76 -12.63
CA THR A 145 -10.88 2.67 -13.74
C THR A 145 -10.23 1.93 -14.91
N TYR A 146 -9.24 1.07 -14.65
CA TYR A 146 -8.38 0.50 -15.69
C TYR A 146 -8.55 -1.01 -15.90
N GLY A 147 -9.09 -1.74 -14.91
CA GLY A 147 -9.17 -3.20 -14.92
C GLY A 147 -10.11 -3.79 -15.99
N LYS A 148 -10.98 -2.99 -16.60
CA LYS A 148 -11.85 -3.44 -17.71
C LYS A 148 -11.08 -3.77 -18.99
N ALA A 149 -9.86 -3.24 -19.15
CA ALA A 149 -9.00 -3.54 -20.31
C ALA A 149 -8.31 -4.91 -20.22
N HIS A 150 -8.31 -5.54 -19.03
CA HIS A 150 -7.64 -6.82 -18.80
C HIS A 150 -8.65 -7.98 -18.74
N LYS A 151 -9.26 -8.33 -19.88
CA LYS A 151 -9.52 -9.75 -20.15
C LYS A 151 -8.19 -10.37 -20.61
N ILE A 152 -7.26 -10.57 -19.67
CA ILE A 152 -6.08 -11.38 -19.98
C ILE A 152 -6.60 -12.79 -20.23
N VAL A 153 -6.24 -13.32 -21.40
CA VAL A 153 -6.55 -14.66 -21.90
C VAL A 153 -6.42 -15.68 -20.76
N SER A 154 -7.53 -16.29 -20.37
CA SER A 154 -7.50 -17.50 -19.56
C SER A 154 -6.79 -18.57 -20.39
N THR A 155 -5.50 -18.81 -20.14
CA THR A 155 -4.85 -20.03 -20.61
C THR A 155 -5.56 -21.19 -19.95
N GLY A 156 -6.25 -21.98 -20.78
CA GLY A 156 -7.00 -23.15 -20.36
C GLY A 156 -6.11 -24.13 -19.60
N GLN A 157 -6.60 -24.56 -18.44
CA GLN A 157 -6.26 -25.89 -17.94
C GLN A 157 -7.35 -26.83 -18.48
N GLU A 158 -7.10 -27.41 -19.65
CA GLU A 158 -7.75 -28.66 -20.02
C GLU A 158 -7.26 -29.73 -19.05
N GLY A 159 -8.15 -30.14 -18.14
CA GLY A 159 -7.94 -31.30 -17.31
C GLY A 159 -7.94 -32.55 -18.19
N HIS A 160 -6.76 -33.15 -18.35
CA HIS A 160 -6.59 -34.48 -18.90
C HIS A 160 -7.30 -35.48 -17.97
N LYS A 161 -8.54 -35.86 -18.31
CA LYS A 161 -9.17 -37.06 -17.75
C LYS A 161 -8.63 -38.26 -18.51
N GLY A 162 -7.74 -39.00 -17.87
CA GLY A 162 -7.43 -40.37 -18.23
C GLY A 162 -8.40 -41.34 -17.55
N HIS A 163 -8.64 -42.45 -18.26
CA HIS A 163 -9.44 -43.64 -17.96
C HIS A 163 -10.95 -43.51 -18.24
#